data_AF-A0A7Y2VDI3-F1
#
_entry.id   AF-A0A7Y2VDI3-F1
#
_cell.length_a   1.000
_cell.length_b   1.000
_cell.length_c   1.000
_cell.angle_alpha   90.00
_cell.angle_beta   90.00
_cell.angle_gamma   90.00
#
_symmetry.space_group_name_H-M   'P 1'
#
loop_
_entity.id
_entity.type
_entity.pdbx_description
1 polymer ?
#
loop_
_entity_poly.entity_id
_entity_poly.type
_entity_poly.pdbx_seq_one_letter_code
_entity_poly.pdbx_strand_id
1 'polypeptide(L)'
;PLLGGIDQAFQFIQEYTGLVSPGILAVFILGLFWKKTTNKGAIAGALVSIPIALYFKIAPNGWADSAFFVNVPFLDQMGYTCLLSMLVIVLVSLAQNKGADDPKGIPVSRKTFATSPKFNIGAFAVMIIISAIYALFWN
;
A
#
# COMPACT_ATOMS: atom_id res chain seq x y z
N PRO A 1 -16.51 23.69 16.21
CA PRO A 1 -15.36 23.66 17.16
C PRO A 1 -15.40 22.58 18.27
N LEU A 2 -16.28 21.57 18.22
CA LEU A 2 -16.02 20.24 18.84
C LEU A 2 -15.54 19.21 17.81
N LEU A 3 -15.95 19.38 16.54
CA LEU A 3 -15.57 18.54 15.39
C LEU A 3 -14.16 18.85 14.84
N GLY A 4 -13.63 20.06 15.07
CA GLY A 4 -12.30 20.45 14.58
C GLY A 4 -11.15 19.62 15.17
N GLY A 5 -11.35 19.02 16.36
CA GLY A 5 -10.38 18.11 16.97
C GLY A 5 -10.55 16.64 16.54
N ILE A 6 -11.77 16.21 16.16
CA ILE A 6 -12.04 14.81 15.78
C ILE A 6 -11.54 14.53 14.38
N ASP A 7 -11.82 15.41 13.41
CA ASP A 7 -11.30 15.27 12.04
C ASP A 7 -9.77 15.31 12.05
N GLN A 8 -9.19 16.19 12.86
CA GLN A 8 -7.75 16.28 13.04
C GLN A 8 -7.16 15.03 13.73
N ALA A 9 -7.86 14.46 14.72
CA ALA A 9 -7.45 13.21 15.36
C ALA A 9 -7.53 12.02 14.39
N PHE A 10 -8.57 11.95 13.55
CA PHE A 10 -8.69 10.92 12.51
C PHE A 10 -7.56 11.05 11.47
N GLN A 11 -7.28 12.27 11.00
CA GLN A 11 -6.16 12.53 10.10
C GLN A 11 -4.82 12.17 10.74
N PHE A 12 -4.62 12.50 12.02
CA PHE A 12 -3.43 12.11 12.76
C PHE A 12 -3.29 10.58 12.82
N ILE A 13 -4.35 9.85 13.19
CA ILE A 13 -4.33 8.39 13.23
C ILE A 13 -3.99 7.81 11.85
N GLN A 14 -4.65 8.29 10.78
CA GLN A 14 -4.40 7.82 9.42
C GLN A 14 -2.97 8.08 8.97
N GLU A 15 -2.45 9.28 9.23
CA GLU A 15 -1.12 9.68 8.82
C GLU A 15 -0.02 8.89 9.53
N TYR A 16 -0.12 8.70 10.85
CA TYR A 16 0.88 7.94 11.60
C TYR A 16 0.78 6.44 11.34
N THR A 17 -0.43 5.91 11.13
CA THR A 17 -0.59 4.53 10.62
C THR A 17 0.05 4.40 9.24
N GLY A 18 -0.03 5.46 8.42
CA GLY A 18 0.58 5.57 7.11
C GLY A 18 2.10 5.53 7.07
N LEU A 19 2.79 5.68 8.20
CA LEU A 19 4.25 5.51 8.26
C LEU A 19 4.69 4.05 8.21
N VAL A 20 3.80 3.12 8.56
CA VAL A 20 4.14 1.68 8.71
C VAL A 20 3.26 0.79 7.84
N SER A 21 1.96 1.11 7.73
CA SER A 21 1.00 0.29 7.00
C SER A 21 1.35 0.03 5.53
N PRO A 22 1.97 0.96 4.77
CA PRO A 22 2.29 0.70 3.36
C PRO A 22 3.35 -0.39 3.18
N GLY A 23 4.35 -0.44 4.06
CA GLY A 23 5.40 -1.47 4.02
C GLY A 23 4.84 -2.85 4.35
N ILE A 24 3.97 -2.94 5.37
CA ILE A 24 3.29 -4.18 5.73
C ILE A 24 2.36 -4.64 4.59
N LEU A 25 1.60 -3.71 4.00
CA LEU A 25 0.74 -3.99 2.86
C LEU A 25 1.54 -4.53 1.67
N ALA A 26 2.69 -3.91 1.35
CA ALA A 26 3.58 -4.38 0.29
C ALA A 26 4.03 -5.83 0.51
N VAL A 27 4.41 -6.19 1.74
CA VAL A 27 4.78 -7.56 2.12
C VAL A 27 3.61 -8.51 1.92
N PHE A 28 2.39 -8.16 2.35
CA PHE A 28 1.23 -9.03 2.21
C PHE A 28 0.80 -9.21 0.76
N ILE A 29 0.72 -8.14 -0.03
CA ILE A 29 0.35 -8.24 -1.45
C ILE A 29 1.34 -9.13 -2.20
N LEU A 30 2.65 -8.89 -2.05
CA LEU A 30 3.65 -9.70 -2.74
C LEU A 30 3.72 -11.13 -2.19
N GLY A 31 3.62 -11.32 -0.87
CA GLY A 31 3.61 -12.65 -0.25
C GLY A 31 2.41 -13.51 -0.67
N LEU A 32 1.23 -12.90 -0.83
CA LEU A 32 0.02 -13.61 -1.24
C LEU A 32 -0.03 -13.90 -2.74
N PHE A 33 0.36 -12.91 -3.58
CA PHE A 33 0.08 -12.95 -5.01
C PHE A 33 1.32 -13.16 -5.90
N TRP A 34 2.53 -13.03 -5.36
CA TRP A 34 3.77 -13.16 -6.12
C TRP A 34 4.70 -14.22 -5.53
N LYS A 35 4.69 -15.41 -6.14
CA LYS A 35 5.42 -16.62 -5.65
C LYS A 35 6.92 -16.47 -5.54
N LYS A 36 7.50 -15.42 -6.14
CA LYS A 36 8.93 -15.14 -6.09
C LYS A 36 9.35 -14.40 -4.82
N THR A 37 8.38 -13.88 -4.05
CA THR A 37 8.65 -13.20 -2.78
C THR A 37 9.38 -14.13 -1.82
N THR A 38 10.54 -13.68 -1.36
CA THR A 38 11.38 -14.40 -0.41
C THR A 38 11.28 -13.79 0.98
N ASN A 39 11.55 -14.57 2.03
CA ASN A 39 11.59 -14.06 3.41
C ASN A 39 12.57 -12.89 3.57
N LYS A 40 13.74 -12.96 2.92
CA LYS A 40 14.74 -11.87 2.96
C LYS A 40 14.24 -10.62 2.26
N GLY A 41 13.56 -10.77 1.11
CA GLY A 41 12.95 -9.65 0.40
C GLY A 41 11.88 -8.96 1.23
N ALA A 42 10.99 -9.74 1.85
CA ALA A 42 9.95 -9.22 2.74
C ALA A 42 10.53 -8.45 3.94
N ILE A 43 11.54 -9.00 4.62
CA ILE A 43 12.20 -8.33 5.76
C ILE A 43 12.89 -7.04 5.28
N ALA A 44 13.64 -7.10 4.18
CA ALA A 44 14.30 -5.92 3.62
C ALA A 44 13.29 -4.83 3.25
N GLY A 45 12.21 -5.19 2.55
CA GLY A 45 11.14 -4.26 2.20
C GLY A 45 10.47 -3.61 3.41
N ALA A 46 10.11 -4.41 4.42
CA ALA A 46 9.52 -3.89 5.65
C ALA A 46 10.44 -2.90 6.38
N LEU A 47 11.72 -3.24 6.53
CA LEU A 47 12.70 -2.37 7.19
C LEU A 47 12.99 -1.10 6.37
N VAL A 48 13.11 -1.22 5.05
CA VAL A 48 13.38 -0.08 4.14
C VAL A 48 12.15 0.81 3.95
N SER A 49 10.94 0.29 4.17
CA SER A 49 9.71 1.10 4.10
C SER A 49 9.70 2.25 5.11
N ILE A 50 10.29 2.05 6.30
CA ILE A 50 10.34 3.06 7.36
C ILE A 50 11.15 4.29 6.94
N PRO A 51 12.42 4.19 6.50
CA PRO A 51 13.16 5.35 6.01
C PRO A 51 12.54 5.96 4.74
N ILE A 52 11.88 5.19 3.87
CA ILE A 52 11.12 5.74 2.74
C ILE A 52 9.97 6.62 3.23
N ALA A 53 9.17 6.13 4.18
CA ALA A 53 8.05 6.87 4.74
C ALA A 53 8.51 8.12 5.50
N LEU A 54 9.57 8.00 6.30
CA LEU A 54 10.17 9.13 7.01
C LEU A 54 10.74 10.16 6.05
N TYR A 55 11.33 9.74 4.93
CA TYR A 55 11.74 10.65 3.87
C TYR A 55 10.53 11.47 3.40
N PHE A 56 9.42 10.85 2.99
CA PHE A 56 8.25 11.61 2.53
C PHE A 56 7.62 12.50 3.61
N LYS A 57 7.68 12.08 4.88
CA LYS A 57 7.11 12.84 6.00
C LYS A 57 7.97 14.03 6.44
N ILE A 58 9.30 13.88 6.41
CA ILE A 58 10.25 14.83 7.01
C ILE A 58 10.98 15.67 5.98
N ALA A 59 11.21 15.14 4.78
CA ALA A 59 11.87 15.86 3.69
C ALA A 59 11.21 17.21 3.35
N PRO A 60 9.86 17.34 3.33
CA PRO A 60 9.21 18.61 2.98
C PRO A 60 9.31 19.69 4.07
N ASN A 61 9.96 19.44 5.22
CA ASN A 61 9.98 20.35 6.38
C ASN A 61 10.81 21.64 6.21
N GLY A 62 11.11 22.06 4.98
CA GLY A 62 11.69 23.38 4.69
C GLY A 62 13.11 23.63 5.21
N TRP A 63 13.79 22.59 5.70
CA TRP A 63 15.19 22.68 6.18
C TRP A 63 16.20 22.62 5.02
N ALA A 64 15.74 22.30 3.81
CA ALA A 64 16.55 22.27 2.61
C ALA A 64 15.68 22.53 1.36
N ASP A 65 16.05 23.56 0.59
CA ASP A 65 15.42 23.92 -0.68
C ASP A 65 16.01 23.08 -1.82
N SER A 66 15.57 21.83 -1.94
CA SER A 66 15.99 20.94 -3.01
C SER A 66 14.77 20.42 -3.77
N ALA A 67 14.88 20.38 -5.11
CA ALA A 67 13.90 19.73 -5.98
C ALA A 67 13.75 18.23 -5.68
N PHE A 68 14.67 17.65 -4.91
CA PHE A 68 14.59 16.28 -4.42
C PHE A 68 13.56 16.10 -3.30
N PHE A 69 13.03 17.16 -2.68
CA PHE A 69 12.06 17.04 -1.60
C PHE A 69 10.66 17.40 -2.09
N VAL A 70 9.86 16.35 -2.31
CA VAL A 70 8.52 16.46 -2.89
C VAL A 70 7.49 16.65 -1.78
N ASN A 71 6.78 17.78 -1.78
CA ASN A 71 5.66 18.03 -0.88
C ASN A 71 4.36 17.49 -1.48
N VAL A 72 3.89 16.36 -0.98
CA VAL A 72 2.65 15.68 -1.42
C VAL A 72 1.77 15.31 -0.22
N PRO A 73 0.44 15.23 -0.37
CA PRO A 73 -0.49 14.79 0.68
C PRO A 73 -0.12 13.43 1.27
N PHE A 74 -0.42 13.20 2.56
CA PHE A 74 -0.02 11.96 3.25
C PHE A 74 -0.56 10.67 2.59
N LEU A 75 -1.74 10.70 1.96
CA LEU A 75 -2.26 9.57 1.21
C LEU A 75 -1.39 9.21 0.00
N ASP A 76 -0.86 10.20 -0.71
CA ASP A 76 0.08 9.97 -1.81
C ASP A 76 1.42 9.45 -1.28
N GLN A 77 1.90 9.99 -0.15
CA GLN A 77 3.09 9.49 0.54
C GLN A 77 2.96 8.00 0.89
N MET A 78 1.79 7.58 1.39
CA MET A 78 1.48 6.18 1.68
C MET A 78 1.51 5.33 0.39
N GLY A 79 0.92 5.82 -0.70
CA GLY A 79 0.94 5.15 -2.00
C GLY A 79 2.37 4.94 -2.51
N TYR A 80 3.19 5.98 -2.51
CA TYR A 80 4.59 5.90 -2.93
C TYR A 80 5.42 4.97 -2.02
N THR A 81 5.21 5.04 -0.71
CA THR A 81 5.88 4.15 0.24
C THR A 81 5.54 2.68 -0.04
N CYS A 82 4.27 2.37 -0.33
CA CYS A 82 3.86 1.01 -0.71
C CYS A 82 4.59 0.55 -1.97
N LEU A 83 4.54 1.34 -3.05
CA LEU A 83 5.13 0.98 -4.35
C LEU A 83 6.65 0.82 -4.27
N LEU A 84 7.35 1.74 -3.59
CA LEU A 84 8.80 1.65 -3.41
C LEU A 84 9.19 0.48 -2.51
N SER A 85 8.40 0.17 -1.48
CA SER A 85 8.61 -1.03 -0.65
C SER A 85 8.43 -2.30 -1.47
N MET A 86 7.40 -2.37 -2.32
CA MET A 86 7.21 -3.48 -3.26
C MET A 86 8.40 -3.61 -4.21
N LEU A 87 8.93 -2.50 -4.73
CA LEU A 87 10.11 -2.52 -5.58
C LEU A 87 11.33 -3.10 -4.86
N VAL A 88 11.59 -2.70 -3.60
CA VAL A 88 12.69 -3.26 -2.80
C VAL A 88 12.51 -4.76 -2.60
N ILE A 89 11.32 -5.22 -2.22
CA ILE A 89 11.01 -6.65 -2.06
C ILE A 89 11.30 -7.40 -3.36
N VAL A 90 10.79 -6.88 -4.48
CA VAL A 90 10.99 -7.47 -5.81
C VAL A 90 12.47 -7.60 -6.15
N LEU A 91 13.25 -6.53 -6.00
CA LEU A 91 14.68 -6.54 -6.34
C LEU A 91 15.47 -7.53 -5.47
N VAL A 92 15.24 -7.53 -4.16
CA VAL A 92 15.95 -8.42 -3.23
C VAL A 92 15.56 -9.88 -3.47
N SER A 93 14.28 -10.16 -3.69
CA SER A 93 13.79 -11.51 -3.95
C SER A 93 14.28 -12.07 -5.28
N LEU A 94 14.27 -11.27 -6.35
CA LEU A 94 14.83 -11.68 -7.65
C LEU A 94 16.34 -11.91 -7.57
N ALA A 95 17.08 -11.04 -6.88
CA ALA A 95 18.52 -11.21 -6.70
C ALA A 95 18.87 -12.48 -5.90
N GLN A 96 18.06 -12.81 -4.88
CA GLN A 96 18.29 -13.99 -4.04
C GLN A 96 18.04 -15.30 -4.78
N ASN A 97 16.87 -15.45 -5.42
CA ASN A 97 16.46 -16.71 -6.05
C ASN A 97 16.71 -16.73 -7.56
N LYS A 98 17.40 -15.72 -8.12
CA LYS A 98 17.66 -15.56 -9.56
C LYS A 98 16.38 -15.68 -10.41
N GLY A 99 15.26 -15.18 -9.86
CA GLY A 99 13.95 -15.25 -10.50
C GLY A 99 13.22 -16.60 -10.39
N ALA A 100 13.75 -17.59 -9.68
CA ALA A 100 13.00 -18.81 -9.35
C ALA A 100 11.89 -18.51 -8.31
N ASP A 101 10.85 -19.34 -8.31
CA ASP A 101 9.78 -19.26 -7.31
C ASP A 101 10.33 -19.69 -5.93
N ASP A 102 9.90 -19.01 -4.87
CA ASP A 102 10.28 -19.39 -3.51
C ASP A 102 9.56 -20.69 -3.11
N PRO A 103 10.24 -21.66 -2.46
CA PRO A 103 9.60 -22.90 -1.99
C PRO A 103 8.40 -22.69 -1.06
N LYS A 104 8.31 -21.53 -0.40
CA LYS A 104 7.20 -21.14 0.48
C LYS A 104 6.14 -20.29 -0.22
N GLY A 105 6.30 -20.04 -1.53
CA GLY A 105 5.36 -19.25 -2.32
C GLY A 105 3.98 -19.89 -2.36
N ILE A 106 2.94 -19.08 -2.16
CA ILE A 106 1.56 -19.58 -2.10
C ILE A 106 1.07 -19.94 -3.51
N PRO A 107 0.61 -21.18 -3.75
CA PRO A 107 0.05 -21.56 -5.03
C PRO A 107 -1.35 -20.96 -5.22
N VAL A 108 -1.41 -19.80 -5.86
CA VAL A 108 -2.68 -19.17 -6.23
C VAL A 108 -3.24 -19.81 -7.51
N SER A 109 -4.52 -20.18 -7.49
CA SER A 109 -5.23 -20.75 -8.64
C SER A 109 -6.48 -19.94 -8.97
N ARG A 110 -6.95 -19.99 -10.21
CA ARG A 110 -8.21 -19.32 -10.61
C ARG A 110 -9.42 -19.80 -9.81
N LYS A 111 -9.43 -21.07 -9.41
CA LYS A 111 -10.53 -21.66 -8.63
C LYS A 111 -10.64 -21.02 -7.24
N THR A 112 -9.53 -20.54 -6.67
CA THR A 112 -9.49 -19.88 -5.36
C THR A 112 -10.31 -18.58 -5.34
N PHE A 113 -10.49 -17.93 -6.49
CA PHE A 113 -11.25 -16.69 -6.62
C PHE A 113 -12.64 -16.87 -7.23
N ALA A 114 -13.08 -18.13 -7.43
CA ALA A 114 -14.41 -18.40 -7.97
C ALA A 114 -15.48 -18.05 -6.93
N THR A 115 -16.38 -17.13 -7.27
CA THR A 115 -17.46 -16.64 -6.40
C THR A 115 -18.83 -17.10 -6.90
N SER A 116 -19.79 -17.22 -5.98
CA SER A 116 -21.15 -17.64 -6.33
C SER A 116 -21.91 -16.54 -7.10
N PRO A 117 -22.89 -16.89 -7.95
CA PRO A 117 -23.71 -15.89 -8.65
C PRO A 117 -24.40 -14.91 -7.69
N LYS A 118 -24.85 -15.39 -6.52
CA LYS A 118 -25.48 -14.55 -5.48
C LYS A 118 -24.51 -13.48 -4.96
N PHE A 119 -23.27 -13.85 -4.67
CA PHE A 119 -22.24 -12.90 -4.26
C PHE A 119 -21.98 -11.86 -5.35
N ASN A 120 -21.86 -12.30 -6.61
CA ASN A 120 -21.57 -11.41 -7.74
C ASN A 120 -22.66 -10.37 -7.94
N ILE A 121 -23.93 -10.76 -7.90
CA ILE A 121 -25.07 -9.84 -8.01
C ILE A 121 -25.01 -8.79 -6.89
N GLY A 122 -24.74 -9.22 -5.65
CA GLY A 122 -24.58 -8.30 -4.52
C GLY A 122 -23.41 -7.32 -4.69
N ALA A 123 -22.25 -7.81 -5.15
CA ALA A 123 -21.08 -6.97 -5.41
C ALA A 123 -21.37 -5.91 -6.49
N PHE A 124 -22.06 -6.29 -7.59
CA PHE A 124 -22.47 -5.34 -8.62
C PHE A 124 -23.46 -4.29 -8.10
N ALA A 125 -24.42 -4.70 -7.26
CA ALA A 125 -25.35 -3.74 -6.65
C ALA A 125 -24.60 -2.69 -5.80
N VAL A 126 -23.63 -3.11 -4.98
CA VAL A 126 -22.78 -2.21 -4.19
C VAL A 126 -21.97 -1.28 -5.09
N MET A 127 -21.33 -1.81 -6.14
CA MET A 127 -20.56 -0.99 -7.09
C MET A 127 -21.42 0.07 -7.79
N ILE A 128 -22.65 -0.28 -8.19
CA ILE A 128 -23.59 0.66 -8.82
C ILE A 128 -23.98 1.77 -7.84
N ILE A 129 -24.31 1.41 -6.60
CA ILE A 129 -24.68 2.38 -5.56
C ILE A 129 -23.53 3.36 -5.31
N ILE A 130 -22.30 2.85 -5.11
CA ILE A 130 -21.12 3.69 -4.92
C ILE A 130 -20.90 4.60 -6.13
N SER A 131 -20.96 4.05 -7.35
CA SER A 131 -20.75 4.84 -8.57
C SER A 131 -21.79 5.95 -8.72
N ALA A 132 -23.06 5.66 -8.41
CA ALA A 132 -24.14 6.65 -8.46
C ALA A 132 -23.92 7.77 -7.42
N ILE A 133 -23.54 7.43 -6.18
CA ILE A 133 -23.21 8.42 -5.15
C ILE A 133 -22.08 9.32 -5.63
N TYR A 134 -20.96 8.75 -6.08
CA TYR A 134 -19.83 9.55 -6.56
C TYR A 134 -20.19 10.42 -7.78
N ALA A 135 -21.01 9.93 -8.71
CA ALA A 135 -21.44 10.69 -9.88
C ALA A 135 -22.39 11.85 -9.54
N LEU A 136 -23.32 11.64 -8.60
CA LEU A 136 -24.29 12.67 -8.20
C LEU A 136 -23.64 13.81 -7.42
N PHE A 137 -22.63 13.52 -6.59
CA PHE A 137 -21.91 14.48 -5.76
C PHE A 137 -20.57 14.95 -6.36
N TRP A 138 -20.33 14.71 -7.66
CA TRP A 138 -19.07 15.09 -8.33
C TRP A 138 -18.93 16.62 -8.57
N ASN A 139 -20.06 17.33 -8.58
CA ASN A 139 -20.11 18.79 -8.71
C ASN A 139 -20.10 19.49 -7.35
#